data_AF-A0A6G4WP25-F1
#
_entry.id   AF-A0A6G4WP25-F1
#
_cell.length_a   1.000
_cell.length_b   1.000
_cell.length_c   1.000
_cell.angle_alpha   90.00
_cell.angle_beta   90.00
_cell.angle_gamma   90.00
#
_symmetry.space_group_name_H-M   'P 1'
#
loop_
_entity.id
_entity.type
_entity.pdbx_description
1 polymer ?
#
loop_
_entity_poly.entity_id
_entity_poly.type
_entity_poly.pdbx_seq_one_letter_code
_entity_poly.pdbx_strand_id
1 'polypeptide(L)' 'MSSVATSHGGWKSIVLLSVGLGLSALVAANAHLLYVAASSQPDCVAHLQHGEGNGTTSFSAATSSCSSKPSVTTKALVE' A
#
# COMPACT_ATOMS: atom_id res chain seq x y z
N MET A 1 33.80 35.46 -12.55
CA MET A 1 33.02 36.55 -11.92
C MET A 1 32.05 35.92 -10.93
N SER A 2 32.52 35.60 -9.73
CA SER A 2 31.73 34.94 -8.69
C SER A 2 31.26 36.01 -7.72
N SER A 3 30.02 36.46 -7.86
CA SER A 3 29.41 37.35 -6.88
C SER A 3 28.79 36.50 -5.79
N VAL A 4 29.52 36.25 -4.69
CA VAL A 4 28.93 35.73 -3.47
C VAL A 4 28.36 36.91 -2.70
N ALA A 5 27.10 37.22 -2.97
CA ALA A 5 26.38 38.21 -2.19
C ALA A 5 26.04 37.57 -0.85
N THR A 6 26.84 37.86 0.18
CA THR A 6 26.53 37.52 1.57
C THR A 6 25.41 38.44 2.05
N SER A 7 24.19 38.17 1.59
CA SER A 7 22.96 38.78 2.08
C SER A 7 22.38 37.89 3.16
N HIS A 8 21.90 38.47 4.25
CA HIS A 8 21.16 37.75 5.29
C HIS A 8 19.92 37.01 4.73
N GLY A 9 19.46 37.37 3.52
CA GLY A 9 18.45 36.63 2.75
C GLY A 9 18.97 35.37 2.03
N GLY A 10 20.28 35.26 1.78
CA GLY A 10 20.92 34.10 1.14
C GLY A 10 20.92 32.87 2.04
N TRP A 11 21.27 33.00 3.32
CA TRP A 11 21.20 31.88 4.28
C TRP A 11 19.76 31.38 4.42
N LYS A 12 18.79 32.30 4.59
CA LYS A 12 17.37 31.95 4.67
C LYS A 12 16.89 31.24 3.40
N SER A 13 17.36 31.68 2.24
CA SER A 13 17.05 31.03 0.95
C SER A 13 17.66 29.64 0.87
N ILE A 14 18.91 29.44 1.30
CA ILE A 14 19.55 28.12 1.34
C ILE A 14 18.78 27.17 2.27
N VAL A 15 18.38 27.65 3.46
CA VAL A 15 17.58 26.85 4.40
C VAL A 15 16.23 26.50 3.79
N LEU A 16 15.53 27.46 3.17
CA LEU A 16 14.24 27.20 2.51
C LEU A 16 14.37 26.22 1.36
N LEU A 17 15.41 26.32 0.54
CA LEU A 17 15.67 25.38 -0.55
C LEU A 17 15.97 23.96 -0.01
N SER A 18 16.76 23.85 1.06
CA SER A 18 17.06 22.58 1.71
C SER A 18 15.79 21.92 2.27
N VAL A 19 14.95 22.69 2.98
CA VAL A 19 13.67 22.21 3.51
C VAL A 19 12.73 21.79 2.37
N GLY A 20 12.61 22.62 1.33
CA GLY A 20 11.79 22.31 0.16
C GLY A 20 12.23 21.05 -0.56
N LEU A 21 13.54 20.86 -0.71
CA LEU A 21 14.13 19.66 -1.30
C LEU A 21 13.89 18.41 -0.44
N GLY A 22 14.00 18.55 0.89
CA GLY A 22 13.69 17.47 1.83
C GLY A 22 12.22 17.05 1.77
N LEU A 23 11.30 18.04 1.75
CA LEU A 23 9.87 17.78 1.62
C LEU A 23 9.53 17.11 0.28
N SER A 24 10.09 17.60 -0.82
CA SER A 24 9.82 17.03 -2.15
C SER A 24 10.33 15.59 -2.24
N ALA A 25 11.52 15.30 -1.70
CA ALA A 25 12.06 13.95 -1.63
C ALA A 25 11.16 13.02 -0.79
N LEU A 26 10.69 13.49 0.37
CA LEU A 26 9.77 12.73 1.22
C LEU A 26 8.46 12.42 0.49
N VAL A 27 7.84 13.40 -0.15
CA VAL A 27 6.60 13.21 -0.92
C VAL A 27 6.83 12.23 -2.07
N ALA A 28 7.92 12.38 -2.83
CA ALA A 28 8.24 11.48 -3.94
C ALA A 28 8.45 10.04 -3.49
N ALA A 29 9.18 9.82 -2.39
CA ALA A 29 9.40 8.49 -1.83
C ALA A 29 8.09 7.81 -1.41
N ASN A 30 7.21 8.54 -0.73
CA ASN A 30 5.91 7.98 -0.31
C ASN A 30 4.97 7.74 -1.50
N ALA A 31 4.95 8.64 -2.49
CA ALA A 31 4.19 8.45 -3.72
C ALA A 31 4.66 7.21 -4.50
N HIS A 32 5.97 6.95 -4.52
CA HIS A 32 6.53 5.74 -5.13
C HIS A 32 6.07 4.46 -4.41
N LEU A 33 6.04 4.46 -3.08
CA LEU A 33 5.52 3.30 -2.31
C LEU A 33 4.05 3.02 -2.62
N LEU A 34 3.22 4.07 -2.70
CA LEU A 34 1.81 3.93 -3.09
C LEU A 34 1.67 3.40 -4.52
N TYR A 35 2.47 3.90 -5.45
CA TYR A 35 2.48 3.42 -6.84
C TYR A 35 2.82 1.94 -6.90
N VAL A 36 3.90 1.50 -6.23
CA VAL A 36 4.30 0.09 -6.17
C VAL A 36 3.21 -0.77 -5.55
N ALA A 37 2.60 -0.32 -4.46
CA ALA A 37 1.52 -1.05 -3.80
C ALA A 37 0.31 -1.25 -4.74
N ALA A 38 -0.08 -0.19 -5.46
CA ALA A 38 -1.18 -0.26 -6.42
C ALA A 38 -0.83 -1.07 -7.68
N SER A 39 0.41 -1.03 -8.16
CA SER A 39 0.81 -1.70 -9.40
C SER A 39 1.10 -3.19 -9.23
N SER A 40 1.30 -3.68 -8.00
CA SER A 40 1.84 -5.03 -7.76
C SER A 40 0.86 -6.18 -8.03
N GLN A 41 -0.45 -5.91 -8.15
CA GLN A 41 -1.54 -6.76 -8.68
C GLN A 41 -2.88 -6.31 -8.04
N PRO A 42 -3.51 -5.23 -8.54
CA PRO A 42 -4.81 -4.77 -8.05
C PRO A 42 -5.98 -5.50 -8.75
N ASP A 43 -5.70 -6.29 -9.79
CA ASP A 43 -6.68 -7.21 -10.32
C ASP A 43 -6.88 -8.31 -9.29
N CYS A 44 -7.88 -8.10 -8.44
CA CYS A 44 -8.55 -9.17 -7.73
C CYS A 44 -8.96 -10.19 -8.80
N VAL A 45 -8.14 -11.22 -8.98
CA VAL A 45 -8.53 -12.43 -9.69
C VAL A 45 -9.90 -12.81 -9.12
N ALA A 46 -10.85 -13.24 -9.95
CA ALA A 46 -12.17 -13.67 -9.48
C ALA A 46 -12.00 -14.87 -8.55
N HIS A 47 -11.72 -14.60 -7.27
CA HIS A 47 -11.49 -15.59 -6.24
C HIS A 47 -12.86 -16.13 -5.90
N LEU A 48 -13.12 -17.34 -6.36
CA LEU A 48 -14.27 -18.09 -5.92
C LEU A 48 -14.13 -18.34 -4.41
N GLN A 49 -15.25 -18.25 -3.69
CA GLN A 49 -15.29 -18.55 -2.26
C GLN A 49 -14.78 -19.98 -2.03
N HIS A 50 -14.28 -20.23 -0.82
CA HIS A 50 -13.79 -21.55 -0.45
C HIS A 50 -14.89 -22.60 -0.69
N GLY A 51 -14.64 -23.55 -1.61
CA GLY A 51 -15.59 -24.59 -2.01
C GLY A 51 -16.29 -24.39 -3.35
N GLU A 52 -16.13 -23.22 -4.00
CA GLU A 52 -16.88 -22.90 -5.23
C GLU A 52 -16.07 -23.15 -6.53
N GLY A 53 -14.77 -23.43 -6.43
CA GLY A 53 -13.93 -23.77 -7.59
C GLY A 53 -13.96 -25.26 -7.97
N ASN A 54 -14.37 -25.59 -9.20
CA ASN A 54 -14.37 -26.97 -9.76
C ASN A 54 -12.98 -27.45 -10.26
N GLY A 55 -11.90 -26.98 -9.62
CA GLY A 55 -10.56 -27.56 -9.72
C GLY A 55 -10.04 -27.90 -11.12
N THR A 56 -9.91 -26.93 -12.02
CA THR A 56 -8.98 -27.00 -13.19
C THR A 56 -8.61 -25.63 -13.75
N THR A 57 -9.45 -24.60 -13.59
CA THR A 57 -9.24 -23.26 -14.18
C THR A 57 -9.47 -22.08 -13.23
N SER A 58 -9.72 -22.33 -11.93
CA SER A 58 -10.10 -21.29 -10.97
C SER A 58 -9.19 -21.26 -9.74
N PHE A 59 -8.82 -20.04 -9.30
CA PHE A 59 -8.01 -19.80 -8.10
C PHE A 59 -8.93 -19.55 -6.89
N SER A 60 -9.18 -20.59 -6.10
CA SER A 60 -9.94 -20.46 -4.84
C SER A 60 -9.11 -19.76 -3.76
N ALA A 61 -9.76 -18.98 -2.91
CA ALA A 61 -9.10 -18.34 -1.76
C ALA A 61 -8.43 -19.39 -0.85
N ALA A 62 -7.21 -19.10 -0.40
CA ALA A 62 -6.50 -19.92 0.58
C ALA A 62 -7.30 -20.00 1.89
N THR A 63 -7.26 -21.17 2.55
CA THR A 63 -7.95 -21.35 3.84
C THR A 63 -7.35 -20.42 4.89
N SER A 64 -8.19 -19.64 5.58
CA SER A 64 -7.74 -18.74 6.64
C SER A 64 -7.30 -19.54 7.86
N SER A 65 -6.10 -19.28 8.40
CA SER A 65 -5.63 -19.90 9.65
C SER A 65 -6.32 -19.39 10.91
N CYS A 66 -7.34 -18.52 10.77
CA CYS A 66 -8.18 -18.11 11.89
C CYS A 66 -8.84 -19.36 12.47
N SER A 67 -8.57 -19.63 13.75
CA SER A 67 -9.33 -20.60 14.53
C SER A 67 -10.70 -20.00 14.80
N SER A 68 -11.57 -20.04 13.78
CA SER A 68 -12.99 -19.77 13.93
C SER A 68 -13.52 -20.88 14.82
N LYS A 69 -13.61 -20.62 16.13
CA LYS A 69 -14.46 -21.41 17.01
C LYS A 69 -15.82 -21.48 16.31
N PRO A 70 -16.35 -22.67 15.99
CA PRO A 70 -17.64 -22.77 15.34
C PRO A 70 -18.65 -22.11 16.28
N SER A 71 -19.18 -20.97 15.83
CA SER A 71 -20.32 -20.35 16.49
C SER A 71 -21.45 -21.36 16.43
N VAL A 72 -21.99 -21.71 17.59
CA VAL A 72 -22.95 -22.79 17.86
C VAL A 72 -24.21 -22.71 16.97
N THR A 73 -24.44 -21.58 16.31
CA THR A 73 -25.58 -21.32 15.42
C THR A 73 -25.64 -22.20 14.17
N THR A 74 -24.52 -22.71 13.64
CA THR A 74 -24.56 -23.50 12.37
C THR A 74 -24.96 -24.96 12.56
N LYS A 75 -24.94 -25.50 13.79
CA LYS A 75 -25.41 -26.87 14.08
C LYS A 75 -26.94 -27.01 14.03
N ALA A 76 -27.69 -25.91 14.15
CA ALA A 76 -29.15 -25.94 14.20
C ALA A 76 -29.84 -25.92 12.82
N LEU A 77 -29.08 -25.87 11.72
CA LEU A 77 -29.64 -25.88 10.35
C LEU A 77 -29.37 -27.21 9.61
N VAL A 78 -28.83 -28.21 10.31
CA VAL A 78 -28.59 -29.58 9.78
C VAL A 78 -29.34 -30.62 10.62
N GLU A 79 -30.50 -30.24 11.18
CA GLU A 79 -31.53 -31.20 11.60
C GLU A 79 -32.79 -30.97 10.77
#